data_AF-A0A670ZM99-F1
#
_entry.id   AF-A0A670ZM99-F1
#
_cell.length_a   1.000
_cell.length_b   1.000
_cell.length_c   1.000
_cell.angle_alpha   90.00
_cell.angle_beta   90.00
_cell.angle_gamma   90.00
#
_symmetry.space_group_name_H-M   'P 1'
#
loop_
_entity.id
_entity.type
_entity.pdbx_description
1 polymer ?
#
loop_
_entity_poly.entity_id
_entity_poly.type
_entity_poly.pdbx_seq_one_letter_code
_entity_poly.pdbx_strand_id
1 'polypeptide(L)'
;MFSPQSVYHYSLDSSVSSGYLGFEMGDLRRCLDSGEYGALKDCFLYESNFLQVTKAGDVATRVTMGIAASSIHLEMPDLMLLARPERDDSKNPRWQLLPLKFVRLYIHDESRFQFKVRLANGRTFYLQLLAHPLRQDEVFGHWIRLLYRLRFYRSNAPLTYEKETALQYRRPTFI
;
A
#
# COMPACT_ATOMS: atom_id res chain seq x y z
N MET A 1 -23.84 -35.03 9.83
CA MET A 1 -22.92 -34.99 8.66
C MET A 1 -22.94 -33.55 8.15
N PHE A 2 -22.04 -32.69 8.66
CA PHE A 2 -22.03 -31.27 8.32
C PHE A 2 -20.88 -30.99 7.37
N SER A 3 -21.24 -30.49 6.18
CA SER A 3 -20.32 -30.06 5.13
C SER A 3 -19.62 -28.76 5.55
N PRO A 4 -18.28 -28.62 5.45
CA PRO A 4 -17.56 -27.45 5.91
C PRO A 4 -17.44 -26.35 4.84
N GLN A 5 -18.51 -26.11 4.09
CA GLN A 5 -18.56 -25.03 3.10
C GLN A 5 -19.82 -24.19 3.31
N SER A 6 -19.79 -23.35 4.34
CA SER A 6 -20.68 -22.20 4.37
C SER A 6 -20.09 -21.05 5.18
N VAL A 7 -19.79 -20.00 4.42
CA VAL A 7 -20.18 -18.63 4.73
C VAL A 7 -19.33 -17.93 5.79
N TYR A 8 -18.10 -17.63 5.39
CA TYR A 8 -17.57 -16.28 5.62
C TYR A 8 -17.79 -15.44 4.35
N HIS A 9 -19.05 -15.15 4.03
CA HIS A 9 -19.37 -13.98 3.20
C HIS A 9 -19.16 -12.74 4.07
N TYR A 10 -17.92 -12.31 4.22
CA TYR A 10 -17.64 -10.95 4.65
C TYR A 10 -17.61 -10.09 3.41
N SER A 11 -18.62 -9.25 3.27
CA SER A 11 -18.57 -8.07 2.41
C SER A 11 -17.35 -7.24 2.81
N LEU A 12 -16.20 -7.51 2.18
CA LEU A 12 -15.37 -6.39 1.74
C LEU A 12 -16.26 -5.64 0.77
N ASP A 13 -16.91 -4.61 1.29
CA ASP A 13 -17.51 -3.60 0.47
C ASP A 13 -16.47 -3.23 -0.59
N SER A 14 -16.78 -3.58 -1.84
CA SER A 14 -16.00 -3.30 -3.04
C SER A 14 -16.03 -1.80 -3.36
N SER A 15 -16.10 -0.95 -2.33
CA SER A 15 -16.27 0.48 -2.37
C SER A 15 -14.95 1.20 -2.12
N VAL A 16 -13.87 0.76 -2.78
CA VAL A 16 -12.87 1.69 -3.32
C VAL A 16 -12.58 1.34 -4.78
N SER A 17 -13.65 1.17 -5.54
CA SER A 17 -13.72 1.76 -6.87
C SER A 17 -14.80 2.84 -6.79
N SER A 18 -14.43 4.09 -6.50
CA SER A 18 -15.34 5.21 -6.78
C SER A 18 -15.24 5.54 -8.26
N GLY A 19 -15.79 4.65 -9.08
CA GLY A 19 -16.13 4.88 -10.48
C GLY A 19 -17.45 5.65 -10.59
N TYR A 20 -17.55 6.80 -9.94
CA TYR A 20 -18.68 7.74 -10.14
C TYR A 20 -18.22 9.00 -10.87
N LEU A 21 -17.39 8.77 -11.90
CA LEU A 21 -17.28 9.52 -13.16
C LEU A 21 -16.31 8.70 -14.04
N GLY A 22 -16.83 7.67 -14.71
CA GLY A 22 -16.05 6.81 -15.62
C GLY A 22 -15.29 5.67 -14.94
N PHE A 23 -15.32 4.50 -15.57
CA PHE A 23 -14.55 3.30 -15.22
C PHE A 23 -13.04 3.53 -15.43
N GLU A 24 -12.39 4.31 -14.58
CA GLU A 24 -10.93 4.34 -14.59
C GLU A 24 -10.39 3.17 -13.76
N MET A 25 -10.05 2.10 -14.48
CA MET A 25 -9.21 1.02 -13.97
C MET A 25 -7.90 1.62 -13.46
N GLY A 26 -7.54 1.31 -12.20
CA GLY A 26 -6.35 1.86 -11.55
C GLY A 26 -5.05 1.46 -12.25
N ASP A 27 -3.99 2.23 -12.00
CA ASP A 27 -2.76 2.18 -12.80
C ASP A 27 -2.10 0.79 -12.76
N LEU A 28 -2.02 0.15 -11.58
CA LEU A 28 -1.48 -1.21 -11.49
C LEU A 28 -2.41 -2.21 -12.15
N ARG A 29 -3.73 -2.07 -11.96
CA ARG A 29 -4.70 -3.00 -12.57
C ARG A 29 -4.64 -2.96 -14.10
N ARG A 30 -4.60 -1.75 -14.68
CA ARG A 30 -4.50 -1.55 -16.13
C ARG A 30 -3.26 -2.20 -16.71
N CYS A 31 -2.14 -2.12 -15.99
CA CYS A 31 -0.89 -2.69 -16.44
C CYS A 31 -0.79 -4.20 -16.21
N LEU A 32 -1.42 -4.76 -15.17
CA LEU A 32 -1.58 -6.21 -15.04
C LEU A 32 -2.43 -6.78 -16.18
N ASP A 33 -3.46 -6.06 -16.60
CA ASP A 33 -4.32 -6.45 -17.71
C ASP A 33 -3.59 -6.42 -19.07
N SER A 34 -2.56 -5.59 -19.22
CA SER A 34 -1.82 -5.38 -20.46
C SER A 34 -0.43 -6.03 -20.51
N GLY A 35 0.02 -6.72 -19.45
CA GLY A 35 1.44 -7.02 -19.21
C GLY A 35 1.80 -8.46 -18.86
N GLU A 36 3.09 -8.68 -18.56
CA GLU A 36 3.74 -9.99 -18.33
C GLU A 36 3.28 -10.73 -17.06
N TYR A 37 2.50 -10.09 -16.19
CA TYR A 37 2.06 -10.63 -14.90
C TYR A 37 0.58 -11.07 -14.91
N GLY A 38 0.11 -11.66 -16.02
CA GLY A 38 -1.27 -12.08 -16.20
C GLY A 38 -1.82 -13.01 -15.10
N ALA A 39 -0.96 -13.74 -14.38
CA ALA A 39 -1.37 -14.56 -13.22
C ALA A 39 -1.99 -13.74 -12.06
N LEU A 40 -1.64 -12.45 -11.96
CA LEU A 40 -2.20 -11.53 -10.95
C LEU A 40 -3.47 -10.83 -11.43
N LYS A 41 -3.85 -10.99 -12.71
CA LYS A 41 -5.02 -10.34 -13.30
C LYS A 41 -6.30 -10.74 -12.59
N ASP A 42 -6.46 -11.98 -12.17
CA ASP A 42 -7.70 -12.41 -11.50
C ASP A 42 -7.59 -12.33 -9.96
N CYS A 43 -6.43 -11.92 -9.45
CA CYS A 43 -6.19 -11.81 -8.01
C CYS A 43 -6.75 -10.50 -7.45
N PHE A 44 -7.14 -10.54 -6.17
CA PHE A 44 -7.49 -9.33 -5.43
C PHE A 44 -6.30 -8.38 -5.38
N LEU A 45 -6.53 -7.13 -5.77
CA LEU A 45 -5.55 -6.05 -5.76
C LEU A 45 -6.17 -4.83 -5.09
N TYR A 46 -5.53 -4.38 -4.02
CA TYR A 46 -5.82 -3.08 -3.43
C TYR A 46 -4.68 -2.13 -3.78
N GLU A 47 -4.97 -1.00 -4.44
CA GLU A 47 -3.96 -0.07 -4.95
C GLU A 47 -4.26 1.39 -4.63
N SER A 48 -3.21 2.21 -4.56
CA SER A 48 -3.31 3.66 -4.45
C SER A 48 -2.05 4.36 -4.93
N ASN A 49 -2.19 5.64 -5.25
CA ASN A 49 -1.08 6.50 -5.63
C ASN A 49 -0.43 7.12 -4.40
N PHE A 50 0.89 7.25 -4.43
CA PHE A 50 1.72 7.79 -3.37
C PHE A 50 2.81 8.71 -3.92
N LEU A 51 3.29 9.59 -3.06
CA LEU A 51 4.55 10.29 -3.24
C LEU A 51 5.59 9.61 -2.36
N GLN A 52 6.69 9.17 -2.97
CA GLN A 52 7.86 8.78 -2.21
C GLN A 52 8.52 10.06 -1.69
N VAL A 53 8.55 10.21 -0.37
CA VAL A 53 9.12 11.37 0.32
C VAL A 53 10.44 11.01 1.00
N THR A 54 11.34 11.98 1.15
CA THR A 54 12.54 11.83 1.98
C THR A 54 12.15 11.82 3.47
N LYS A 55 13.09 11.46 4.36
CA LYS A 55 12.88 11.63 5.81
C LYS A 55 12.60 13.07 6.22
N ALA A 56 13.09 14.04 5.43
CA ALA A 56 12.85 15.47 5.66
C ALA A 56 11.49 15.94 5.13
N GLY A 57 10.76 15.08 4.40
CA GLY A 57 9.46 15.38 3.83
C GLY A 57 9.50 15.90 2.38
N ASP A 58 10.69 15.99 1.77
CA ASP A 58 10.81 16.45 0.39
C ASP A 58 10.24 15.40 -0.58
N VAL A 59 9.47 15.86 -1.56
CA VAL A 59 8.86 14.99 -2.57
C VAL A 59 9.91 14.55 -3.58
N ALA A 60 10.13 13.24 -3.69
CA ALA A 60 11.12 12.69 -4.61
C ALA A 60 10.49 12.19 -5.92
N THR A 61 9.46 11.33 -5.84
CA THR A 61 8.90 10.68 -7.04
C THR A 61 7.50 10.11 -6.76
N ARG A 62 6.58 10.21 -7.72
CA ARG A 62 5.28 9.54 -7.67
C ARG A 62 5.45 8.02 -7.84
N VAL A 63 4.71 7.25 -7.08
CA VAL A 63 4.73 5.78 -7.12
C VAL A 63 3.32 5.25 -6.87
N THR A 64 2.90 4.23 -7.60
CA THR A 64 1.67 3.51 -7.31
C THR A 64 2.02 2.26 -6.51
N MET A 65 1.37 2.07 -5.37
CA MET A 65 1.57 0.92 -4.50
C MET A 65 0.32 0.05 -4.50
N GLY A 66 0.53 -1.25 -4.56
CA GLY A 66 -0.53 -2.25 -4.47
C GLY A 66 -0.19 -3.38 -3.52
N ILE A 67 -1.22 -4.00 -2.96
CA ILE A 67 -1.14 -5.24 -2.20
C ILE A 67 -2.02 -6.25 -2.90
N ALA A 68 -1.43 -7.40 -3.24
CA ALA A 68 -2.10 -8.44 -4.01
C ALA A 68 -1.79 -9.83 -3.46
N ALA A 69 -2.68 -10.77 -3.74
CA ALA A 69 -2.40 -12.19 -3.62
C ALA A 69 -1.67 -12.69 -4.87
N SER A 70 -0.70 -13.59 -4.68
CA SER A 70 -0.02 -14.28 -5.78
C SER A 70 -0.87 -15.37 -6.43
N SER A 71 -1.97 -15.77 -5.79
CA SER A 71 -2.92 -16.76 -6.28
C SER A 71 -4.32 -16.44 -5.76
N ILE A 72 -5.33 -16.71 -6.58
CA ILE A 72 -6.76 -16.60 -6.20
C ILE A 72 -7.16 -17.52 -5.05
N HIS A 73 -6.33 -18.54 -4.74
CA HIS A 73 -6.58 -19.49 -3.65
C HIS A 73 -6.04 -19.00 -2.29
N LEU A 74 -5.33 -17.87 -2.25
CA LEU A 74 -4.85 -17.30 -1.01
C LEU A 74 -5.92 -16.40 -0.38
N GLU A 75 -6.28 -16.69 0.87
CA GLU A 75 -7.18 -15.87 1.66
C GLU A 75 -6.57 -14.51 2.05
N MET A 76 -5.23 -14.40 2.01
CA MET A 76 -4.49 -13.21 2.40
C MET A 76 -3.47 -12.83 1.32
N PRO A 77 -3.35 -11.54 0.98
CA PRO A 77 -2.30 -11.09 0.08
C PRO A 77 -0.90 -11.34 0.66
N ASP A 78 0.01 -11.71 -0.21
CA ASP A 78 1.40 -12.07 0.09
C ASP A 78 2.41 -11.29 -0.77
N LEU A 79 1.94 -10.42 -1.67
CA LEU A 79 2.75 -9.56 -2.53
C LEU A 79 2.45 -8.07 -2.31
N MET A 80 3.51 -7.28 -2.34
CA MET A 80 3.46 -5.84 -2.53
C MET A 80 3.98 -5.50 -3.93
N LEU A 81 3.23 -4.67 -4.64
CA LEU A 81 3.56 -4.13 -5.95
C LEU A 81 3.96 -2.67 -5.79
N LEU A 82 5.04 -2.26 -6.44
CA LEU A 82 5.41 -0.86 -6.61
C LEU A 82 5.62 -0.57 -8.09
N ALA A 83 4.86 0.37 -8.64
CA ALA A 83 5.06 0.88 -9.99
C ALA A 83 5.56 2.32 -9.94
N ARG A 84 6.65 2.57 -10.63
CA ARG A 84 7.17 3.92 -10.84
C ARG A 84 6.94 4.30 -12.31
N PRO A 85 6.30 5.44 -12.59
CA PRO A 85 6.29 5.96 -13.95
C PRO A 85 7.74 6.19 -14.39
N GLU A 86 8.13 5.63 -15.53
CA GLU A 86 9.43 5.96 -16.11
C GLU A 86 9.42 7.42 -16.59
N ARG A 87 10.58 8.06 -16.56
CA ARG A 87 10.72 9.47 -16.95
C ARG A 87 10.70 9.66 -18.47
N ASP A 88 10.71 8.57 -19.22
CA ASP A 88 10.83 8.53 -20.67
C ASP A 88 9.56 7.89 -21.25
N ASP A 89 9.22 8.20 -22.50
CA ASP A 89 8.02 7.73 -23.22
C ASP A 89 8.01 6.20 -23.49
N SER A 90 8.86 5.44 -22.80
CA SER A 90 8.77 3.99 -22.70
C SER A 90 7.42 3.64 -22.06
N LYS A 91 6.53 3.07 -22.89
CA LYS A 91 5.13 2.74 -22.58
C LYS A 91 4.92 1.72 -21.45
N ASN A 92 5.92 1.42 -20.62
CA ASN A 92 5.80 0.42 -19.57
C ASN A 92 6.40 0.92 -18.24
N PRO A 93 5.59 1.08 -17.18
CA PRO A 93 6.11 1.49 -15.87
C PRO A 93 7.15 0.50 -15.35
N ARG A 94 8.06 0.95 -14.49
CA ARG A 94 8.99 0.03 -13.82
C ARG A 94 8.31 -0.58 -12.59
N TRP A 95 8.01 -1.87 -12.70
CA TRP A 95 7.37 -2.66 -11.65
C TRP A 95 8.40 -3.32 -10.74
N GLN A 96 8.09 -3.36 -9.44
CA GLN A 96 8.79 -4.17 -8.46
C GLN A 96 7.78 -5.01 -7.69
N LEU A 97 7.96 -6.32 -7.78
CA LEU A 97 7.26 -7.31 -6.97
C LEU A 97 8.06 -7.61 -5.72
N LEU A 98 7.44 -7.41 -4.57
CA LEU A 98 8.07 -7.57 -3.27
C LEU A 98 7.25 -8.56 -2.45
N PRO A 99 7.74 -9.79 -2.22
CA PRO A 99 7.08 -10.71 -1.32
C PRO A 99 6.95 -10.09 0.07
N LEU A 100 5.73 -10.04 0.60
CA LEU A 100 5.45 -9.39 1.87
C LEU A 100 6.27 -9.98 3.02
N LYS A 101 6.78 -11.22 2.91
CA LYS A 101 7.69 -11.81 3.93
C LYS A 101 8.99 -11.03 4.12
N PHE A 102 9.36 -10.22 3.13
CA PHE A 102 10.55 -9.37 3.15
C PHE A 102 10.22 -7.88 3.26
N VAL A 103 8.96 -7.53 3.50
CA VAL A 103 8.50 -6.14 3.61
C VAL A 103 7.86 -5.93 4.96
N ARG A 104 8.26 -4.84 5.63
CA ARG A 104 7.58 -4.34 6.82
C ARG A 104 6.96 -2.99 6.50
N LEU A 105 5.67 -2.85 6.79
CA LEU A 105 4.89 -1.65 6.55
C LEU A 105 4.53 -1.03 7.89
N TYR A 106 4.65 0.27 8.04
CA TYR A 106 4.38 0.99 9.28
C TYR A 106 3.60 2.26 8.98
N ILE A 107 2.78 2.69 9.93
CA ILE A 107 2.23 4.05 9.94
C ILE A 107 3.33 4.98 10.47
N HIS A 108 3.72 5.99 9.69
CA HIS A 108 4.75 6.93 10.07
C HIS A 108 4.17 8.24 10.63
N ASP A 109 3.24 8.84 9.89
CA ASP A 109 2.57 10.07 10.29
C ASP A 109 1.15 10.06 9.74
N GLU A 110 0.17 9.90 10.63
CA GLU A 110 -1.25 9.88 10.24
C GLU A 110 -1.74 11.25 9.76
N SER A 111 -1.22 12.34 10.34
CA SER A 111 -1.62 13.71 9.95
C SER A 111 -1.19 14.05 8.52
N ARG A 112 -0.08 13.45 8.08
CA ARG A 112 0.43 13.56 6.71
C ARG A 112 0.06 12.39 5.82
N PHE A 113 -0.72 11.42 6.32
CA PHE A 113 -1.12 10.22 5.57
C PHE A 113 0.08 9.42 5.04
N GLN A 114 1.10 9.25 5.89
CA GLN A 114 2.39 8.66 5.54
C GLN A 114 2.57 7.25 6.09
N PHE A 115 3.04 6.35 5.21
CA PHE A 115 3.55 5.02 5.55
C PHE A 115 5.08 4.98 5.47
N LYS A 116 5.68 4.13 6.30
CA LYS A 116 7.09 3.74 6.23
C LYS A 116 7.19 2.29 5.78
N VAL A 117 7.94 2.05 4.72
CA VAL A 117 8.19 0.72 4.14
C VAL A 117 9.64 0.36 4.40
N ARG A 118 9.91 -0.74 5.09
CA ARG A 118 11.26 -1.26 5.35
C ARG A 118 11.41 -2.64 4.71
N LEU A 119 12.40 -2.77 3.84
CA LEU A 119 12.75 -4.03 3.19
C LEU A 119 13.73 -4.83 4.03
N ALA A 120 13.78 -6.14 3.81
CA ALA A 120 14.71 -7.05 4.48
C ALA A 120 16.19 -6.69 4.25
N ASN A 121 16.53 -6.04 3.13
CA ASN A 121 17.87 -5.52 2.84
C ASN A 121 18.23 -4.22 3.59
N GLY A 122 17.36 -3.75 4.49
CA GLY A 122 17.57 -2.53 5.28
C GLY A 122 17.12 -1.23 4.62
N ARG A 123 16.79 -1.24 3.31
CA ARG A 123 16.29 -0.03 2.62
C ARG A 123 14.94 0.37 3.19
N THR A 124 14.79 1.67 3.43
CA THR A 124 13.56 2.27 3.98
C THR A 124 13.05 3.36 3.06
N PHE A 125 11.74 3.39 2.84
CA PHE A 125 11.04 4.38 2.04
C PHE A 125 9.88 4.96 2.84
N TYR A 126 9.56 6.22 2.59
CA TYR A 126 8.40 6.89 3.15
C TYR A 126 7.45 7.22 2.02
N LEU A 127 6.18 6.87 2.17
CA LEU A 127 5.15 7.00 1.16
C LEU A 127 4.02 7.85 1.72
N GLN A 128 3.80 9.02 1.14
CA GLN A 128 2.67 9.87 1.46
C GLN A 128 1.52 9.59 0.50
N LEU A 129 0.32 9.32 1.01
CA LEU A 129 -0.85 9.04 0.19
C LEU A 129 -1.16 10.24 -0.72
N LEU A 130 -1.33 9.94 -2.01
CA LEU A 130 -1.76 10.90 -3.02
C LEU A 130 -3.17 10.50 -3.47
N ALA A 131 -4.18 11.12 -2.84
CA ALA A 131 -5.59 10.94 -3.14
C ALA A 131 -6.28 12.31 -3.25
N HIS A 132 -7.50 12.32 -3.76
CA HIS A 132 -8.32 13.54 -3.74
C HIS A 132 -8.56 13.98 -2.28
N PRO A 133 -8.42 15.28 -1.93
CA PRO A 133 -8.52 15.74 -0.53
C PRO A 133 -9.79 15.29 0.20
N LEU A 134 -10.93 15.28 -0.50
CA LEU A 134 -12.22 14.82 0.06
C LEU A 134 -12.29 13.33 0.42
N ARG A 135 -11.38 12.50 -0.11
CA ARG A 135 -11.35 11.05 0.09
C ARG A 135 -10.08 10.55 0.75
N GLN A 136 -9.19 11.46 1.14
CA GLN A 136 -7.86 11.12 1.62
C GLN A 136 -7.94 10.33 2.94
N ASP A 137 -8.78 10.76 3.88
CA ASP A 137 -9.06 10.04 5.13
C ASP A 137 -9.66 8.65 4.90
N GLU A 138 -10.63 8.56 3.97
CA GLU A 138 -11.30 7.31 3.62
C GLU A 138 -10.29 6.29 3.06
N VAL A 139 -9.51 6.70 2.07
CA VAL A 139 -8.49 5.84 1.42
C VAL A 139 -7.39 5.47 2.41
N PHE A 140 -6.92 6.41 3.22
CA PHE A 140 -5.91 6.11 4.24
C PHE A 140 -6.44 5.16 5.32
N GLY A 141 -7.68 5.34 5.76
CA GLY A 141 -8.35 4.43 6.68
C GLY A 141 -8.46 3.00 6.14
N HIS A 142 -8.74 2.84 4.85
CA HIS A 142 -8.71 1.54 4.19
C HIS A 142 -7.32 0.90 4.18
N TRP A 143 -6.28 1.67 3.87
CA TRP A 143 -4.89 1.20 3.99
C TRP A 143 -4.56 0.79 5.42
N ILE A 144 -4.90 1.59 6.42
CA ILE A 144 -4.69 1.25 7.84
C ILE A 144 -5.36 -0.09 8.18
N ARG A 145 -6.64 -0.28 7.84
CA ARG A 145 -7.37 -1.54 8.07
C ARG A 145 -6.72 -2.72 7.36
N LEU A 146 -6.22 -2.52 6.13
CA LEU A 146 -5.49 -3.54 5.40
C LEU A 146 -4.18 -3.92 6.11
N LEU A 147 -3.38 -2.94 6.55
CA LEU A 147 -2.14 -3.19 7.29
C LEU A 147 -2.39 -3.93 8.61
N TYR A 148 -3.46 -3.57 9.33
CA TYR A 148 -3.85 -4.29 10.55
C TYR A 148 -4.19 -5.75 10.27
N ARG A 149 -4.92 -6.04 9.19
CA ARG A 149 -5.21 -7.42 8.77
C ARG A 149 -3.93 -8.17 8.41
N LEU A 150 -3.07 -7.58 7.57
CA LEU A 150 -1.78 -8.18 7.19
C LEU A 150 -0.93 -8.56 8.41
N ARG A 151 -0.96 -7.75 9.48
CA ARG A 151 -0.27 -8.06 10.75
C ARG A 151 -0.89 -9.27 11.44
N PHE A 152 -2.21 -9.29 11.59
CA PHE A 152 -2.91 -10.31 12.36
C PHE A 152 -2.67 -11.71 11.79
N TYR A 153 -2.66 -11.83 10.46
CA TYR A 153 -2.46 -13.12 9.78
C TYR A 153 -0.99 -13.53 9.65
N ARG A 154 -0.04 -12.63 9.95
CA ARG A 154 1.40 -12.92 9.90
C ARG A 154 1.98 -12.89 11.31
N SER A 155 1.88 -14.02 11.99
CA SER A 155 2.35 -14.27 13.36
C SER A 155 3.83 -13.92 13.65
N ASN A 156 4.63 -13.60 12.63
CA ASN A 156 6.04 -13.16 12.75
C ASN A 156 6.32 -11.72 12.30
N ALA A 157 5.31 -10.85 12.08
CA ALA A 157 5.54 -9.46 11.69
C ALA A 157 5.60 -8.51 12.92
N PRO A 158 6.78 -8.01 13.32
CA PRO A 158 6.86 -7.02 14.39
C PRO A 158 6.53 -5.66 13.79
N LEU A 159 5.26 -5.28 13.90
CA LEU A 159 4.84 -3.90 13.88
C LEU A 159 5.26 -3.24 15.20
N THR A 160 6.41 -2.59 15.20
CA THR A 160 6.71 -1.53 16.16
C THR A 160 5.97 -0.28 15.72
N TYR A 161 5.04 0.21 16.53
CA TYR A 161 4.49 1.56 16.42
C TYR A 161 5.62 2.51 16.85
N GLU A 162 6.49 2.90 15.93
CA GLU A 162 7.37 4.05 16.14
C GLU A 162 6.55 5.31 15.91
N LYS A 163 5.73 5.69 16.91
CA LYS A 163 5.38 7.10 17.06
C LYS A 163 6.68 7.76 17.47
N GLU A 164 7.40 8.31 16.51
CA GLU A 164 8.55 9.16 16.79
C GLU A 164 7.96 10.36 17.56
N THR A 165 8.01 10.29 18.89
CA THR A 165 7.64 11.41 19.75
C THR A 165 8.56 12.54 19.36
N ALA A 166 8.01 13.50 18.61
CA ALA A 166 8.60 14.81 18.35
C ALA A 166 8.69 15.62 19.65
N LEU A 167 9.43 15.10 20.63
CA LEU A 167 9.87 15.81 21.83
C LEU A 167 11.39 15.87 21.80
N GLN A 168 11.97 16.32 20.68
CA GLN A 168 13.40 16.62 20.66
C GLN A 168 13.84 17.59 19.56
N TYR A 169 13.07 18.64 19.29
CA TYR A 169 13.62 19.89 18.70
C TYR A 169 12.86 21.13 19.17
N ARG A 170 12.63 21.23 20.50
CA ARG A 170 12.48 22.54 21.13
C ARG A 170 13.73 22.75 21.98
N ARG A 171 14.80 23.26 21.36
CA ARG A 171 15.82 23.96 22.13
C ARG A 171 15.12 25.20 22.71
N PRO A 172 15.01 25.35 24.03
CA PRO A 172 14.67 26.64 24.56
C PRO A 172 15.92 27.51 24.40
N THR A 173 15.87 28.46 23.47
CA THR A 173 16.84 29.56 23.49
C THR A 173 16.51 30.40 24.71
N PHE A 174 17.11 30.06 25.84
CA PHE A 174 17.32 31.00 26.92
C PHE A 174 18.68 31.66 26.68
N ILE A 175 18.65 32.96 26.42
CA ILE A 175 19.35 34.09 27.08
C ILE A 175 19.28 35.26 26.12
#